data_AF-A0A7J9HUZ3-F1
#
_entry.id   AF-A0A7J9HUZ3-F1
#
_cell.length_a   1.000
_cell.length_b   1.000
_cell.length_c   1.000
_cell.angle_alpha   90.00
_cell.angle_beta   90.00
_cell.angle_gamma   90.00
#
_symmetry.space_group_name_H-M   'P 1'
#
loop_
_entity.id
_entity.type
_entity.pdbx_description
1 polymer ?
#
loop_
_entity_poly.entity_id
_entity_poly.type
_entity_poly.pdbx_seq_one_letter_code
_entity_poly.pdbx_strand_id
1 'polypeptide(L)' 'MKDIRNLQPETRIVVDANQYGQPIGKKASKLAEFLDTIARTGSICPLNTKHWKHLSKYVLENILRIVHEKFDL' A
#
# COMPACT_ATOMS: atom_id res chain seq x y z
N MET A 1 9.44 2.53 -13.65
CA MET A 1 8.06 2.86 -13.23
C MET A 1 7.93 4.37 -13.12
N LYS A 2 6.77 4.98 -13.42
CA LYS A 2 6.45 6.30 -12.85
C LYS A 2 6.41 6.13 -11.33
N ASP A 3 7.09 6.98 -10.58
CA ASP A 3 7.09 6.94 -9.12
C ASP A 3 5.66 7.11 -8.60
N ILE A 4 5.02 6.01 -8.18
CA ILE A 4 3.66 5.99 -7.62
C ILE A 4 3.55 6.99 -6.45
N ARG A 5 4.66 7.24 -5.75
CA ARG A 5 4.81 8.25 -4.71
C ARG A 5 4.52 9.68 -5.20
N ASN A 6 4.89 10.00 -6.43
CA ASN A 6 4.78 11.33 -7.03
C ASN A 6 3.47 11.56 -7.80
N LEU A 7 2.50 10.65 -7.69
CA LEU A 7 1.16 10.87 -8.23
C LEU A 7 0.51 12.07 -7.53
N GLN A 8 -0.16 12.91 -8.32
CA GLN A 8 -1.00 13.98 -7.79
C GLN A 8 -2.08 13.40 -6.85
N PRO A 9 -2.44 14.10 -5.77
CA PRO A 9 -3.43 13.61 -4.79
C PRO A 9 -4.78 13.20 -5.42
N GLU A 10 -5.18 13.91 -6.47
CA GLU A 10 -6.41 13.64 -7.24
C GLU A 10 -6.31 12.42 -8.19
N THR A 11 -5.13 11.84 -8.40
CA THR A 11 -4.93 10.70 -9.29
C THR A 11 -4.69 9.41 -8.51
N ARG A 12 -5.74 8.59 -8.37
CA ARG A 12 -5.66 7.26 -7.75
C ARG A 12 -5.63 6.14 -8.80
N ILE A 13 -4.88 5.08 -8.50
CA ILE A 13 -4.85 3.87 -9.29
C ILE A 13 -5.98 2.95 -8.81
N VAL A 14 -7.03 2.80 -9.63
CA VAL A 14 -8.11 1.84 -9.37
C VAL A 14 -7.60 0.42 -9.50
N VAL A 15 -7.67 -0.38 -8.45
CA VAL A 15 -7.25 -1.78 -8.42
C VAL A 15 -8.49 -2.66 -8.33
N ASP A 16 -8.74 -3.45 -9.36
CA ASP A 16 -9.86 -4.37 -9.35
C ASP A 16 -9.60 -5.52 -8.37
N ALA A 17 -10.63 -5.95 -7.65
CA ALA A 17 -10.60 -7.10 -6.77
C ALA A 17 -11.54 -8.20 -7.25
N ASN A 18 -11.18 -9.46 -7.02
CA ASN A 18 -12.08 -10.59 -7.26
C ASN A 18 -13.14 -10.71 -6.14
N GLN A 19 -14.02 -11.71 -6.24
CA GLN A 19 -15.07 -11.99 -5.25
C GLN A 19 -14.57 -12.25 -3.81
N TYR A 20 -13.27 -12.51 -3.64
CA TYR A 20 -12.63 -12.71 -2.32
C TYR A 20 -11.93 -11.43 -1.81
N GLY A 21 -12.06 -10.31 -2.52
CA GLY A 21 -11.36 -9.07 -2.20
C GLY A 21 -9.86 -9.09 -2.55
N GLN A 22 -9.40 -10.06 -3.34
CA GLN A 22 -7.99 -10.15 -3.73
C GLN A 22 -7.74 -9.27 -4.97
N PRO A 23 -6.72 -8.40 -4.95
CA PRO A 23 -6.33 -7.61 -6.11
C PRO A 23 -6.02 -8.48 -7.33
N ILE A 24 -6.57 -8.13 -8.49
CA ILE A 24 -6.35 -8.84 -9.75
C ILE A 24 -5.82 -7.92 -10.86
N GLY A 25 -5.22 -8.53 -11.88
CA GLY A 25 -4.72 -7.82 -13.06
C GLY A 25 -3.40 -7.06 -12.85
N LYS A 26 -3.00 -6.28 -13.86
CA LYS A 26 -1.67 -5.63 -13.89
C LYS A 26 -1.48 -4.55 -12.81
N LYS A 27 -2.57 -3.98 -12.29
CA LYS A 27 -2.51 -2.94 -11.27
C LYS A 27 -2.34 -3.53 -9.86
N ALA A 28 -2.75 -4.78 -9.64
CA ALA A 28 -2.44 -5.53 -8.43
C ALA A 28 -0.93 -5.64 -8.19
N SER A 29 -0.14 -5.89 -9.25
CA SER A 29 1.33 -5.92 -9.14
C SER A 29 1.92 -4.57 -8.71
N LYS A 30 1.33 -3.44 -9.14
CA LYS A 30 1.75 -2.10 -8.71
C LYS A 30 1.42 -1.82 -7.25
N LEU A 31 0.25 -2.28 -6.79
CA LEU A 31 -0.12 -2.23 -5.38
C LEU A 31 0.86 -3.04 -4.53
N ALA A 32 1.19 -4.27 -4.96
CA ALA A 32 2.15 -5.12 -4.28
C ALA A 32 3.53 -4.47 -4.17
N GLU A 33 4.07 -3.93 -5.26
CA GLU A 33 5.35 -3.22 -5.27
C GLU A 33 5.37 -1.99 -4.35
N PHE A 34 4.26 -1.26 -4.30
CA PHE A 34 4.11 -0.11 -3.43
C PHE A 34 4.09 -0.50 -1.94
N LEU A 35 3.33 -1.54 -1.59
CA LEU A 35 3.31 -2.11 -0.23
C LEU A 35 4.68 -2.63 0.18
N ASP A 36 5.37 -3.31 -0.73
CA ASP A 36 6.75 -3.77 -0.57
C ASP A 36 7.71 -2.62 -0.22
N THR A 37 7.50 -1.48 -0.88
CA THR A 37 8.28 -0.26 -0.64
C THR A 37 7.96 0.36 0.72
N ILE A 38 6.69 0.35 1.15
CA ILE A 38 6.29 0.77 2.50
C ILE A 38 6.93 -0.14 3.55
N ALA A 39 6.88 -1.45 3.37
CA ALA A 39 7.43 -2.43 4.29
C ALA A 39 8.95 -2.26 4.51
N ARG A 40 9.67 -1.79 3.48
CA ARG A 40 11.11 -1.49 3.54
C ARG A 40 11.44 -0.09 4.04
N THR A 41 10.44 0.78 4.21
CA THR A 41 10.64 2.17 4.66
C THR A 41 10.45 2.25 6.18
N GLY A 42 11.56 2.23 6.92
CA GLY A 42 11.56 2.17 8.39
C GLY A 42 10.83 3.31 9.10
N SER A 43 10.71 4.48 8.47
CA SER A 43 9.95 5.62 9.00
C SER A 43 8.43 5.47 8.88
N ILE A 44 7.95 4.54 8.05
CA ILE A 44 6.52 4.25 7.86
C ILE A 44 6.16 2.93 8.53
N CYS A 45 6.97 1.90 8.31
CA CYS A 45 6.79 0.56 8.87
C CYS A 45 8.04 0.17 9.69
N PRO A 46 7.92 -0.04 11.01
CA PRO A 46 9.03 -0.47 11.85
C PRO A 46 9.69 -1.77 11.36
N LEU A 47 10.99 -1.72 11.06
CA LEU A 47 11.74 -2.87 10.54
C LEU A 47 12.08 -3.92 11.62
N ASN A 48 11.90 -3.58 12.89
CA ASN A 48 12.12 -4.49 14.03
C ASN A 48 10.99 -5.50 14.21
N THR A 49 9.91 -5.39 13.44
CA THR A 49 8.72 -6.21 13.57
C THR A 49 8.58 -7.16 12.37
N LYS A 50 8.66 -8.47 12.62
CA LYS A 50 8.62 -9.50 11.56
C LYS A 50 7.25 -9.72 10.93
N HIS A 51 6.17 -9.35 11.63
CA HIS A 51 4.80 -9.58 11.16
C HIS A 51 3.93 -8.36 11.36
N TRP A 52 3.15 -8.02 10.33
CA TRP A 52 2.25 -6.86 10.33
C TRP A 52 1.22 -6.91 11.46
N LYS A 53 0.80 -8.11 11.88
CA LYS A 53 -0.12 -8.31 13.01
C LYS A 53 0.40 -7.80 14.36
N HIS A 54 1.70 -7.56 14.49
CA HIS A 54 2.31 -7.01 15.71
C HIS A 54 2.53 -5.50 15.62
N LEU A 55 2.20 -4.86 14.49
CA LEU A 55 2.23 -3.42 14.37
C LEU A 55 1.12 -2.81 15.24
N SER A 56 1.40 -1.64 15.82
CA SER A 56 0.37 -0.91 16.55
C SER A 56 -0.75 -0.49 15.59
N LYS A 57 -1.95 -0.35 16.12
CA LYS A 57 -3.11 0.13 15.35
C LYS A 57 -2.83 1.44 14.62
N TYR A 58 -2.14 2.37 15.29
CA TYR A 58 -1.75 3.66 14.71
C TYR A 58 -0.86 3.51 13.46
N VAL A 59 0.12 2.61 13.49
CA VAL A 59 1.01 2.37 12.34
C VAL A 59 0.22 1.74 11.19
N LEU A 60 -0.66 0.78 11.48
CA LEU A 60 -1.51 0.16 10.45
C LEU A 60 -2.45 1.19 9.81
N GLU A 61 -3.10 2.04 10.59
CA GLU A 61 -3.96 3.12 10.08
C GLU A 61 -3.19 4.12 9.21
N ASN A 62 -1.96 4.48 9.62
CA ASN A 62 -1.11 5.36 8.82
C ASN A 62 -0.71 4.71 7.48
N ILE A 63 -0.35 3.42 7.48
CA ILE A 63 -0.06 2.67 6.25
C ILE A 63 -1.29 2.64 5.33
N LEU A 64 -2.46 2.32 5.87
CA LEU A 64 -3.71 2.29 5.09
C LEU A 64 -4.02 3.66 4.48
N ARG A 65 -3.85 4.75 5.23
CA ARG A 65 -4.02 6.12 4.71
C ARG A 65 -3.10 6.38 3.52
N ILE A 66 -1.81 6.06 3.63
CA ILE A 66 -0.82 6.25 2.55
C ILE A 66 -1.20 5.43 1.31
N VAL A 67 -1.71 4.21 1.49
CA VAL A 67 -2.18 3.38 0.38
C VAL A 67 -3.41 3.99 -0.28
N HIS A 68 -4.41 4.40 0.48
CA HIS A 68 -5.64 5.02 -0.07
C HIS A 68 -5.42 6.40 -0.70
N GLU A 69 -4.34 7.11 -0.37
CA GLU A 69 -3.94 8.33 -1.09
C GLU A 69 -3.53 8.05 -2.54
N LYS A 70 -3.05 6.83 -2.85
CA LYS A 70 -2.51 6.47 -4.17
C LYS A 70 -3.35 5.44 -4.92
N PHE A 71 -4.13 4.63 -4.20
CA PHE A 71 -4.91 3.53 -4.76
C PHE A 71 -6.38 3.68 -4.36
N ASP A 72 -7.24 3.31 -5.30
CA ASP A 72 -8.66 3.11 -5.06
C ASP A 72 -8.87 1.59 -5.07
N LEU A 73 -9.18 1.03 -3.89
CA LEU A 73 -9.18 -0.41 -3.58
C LEU A 73 -10.60 -0.89 -3.32
#